data_AF-R7HD39-F1
#
_entry.id   AF-R7HD39-F1
#
_cell.length_a   1.000
_cell.length_b   1.000
_cell.length_c   1.000
_cell.angle_alpha   90.00
_cell.angle_beta   90.00
_cell.angle_gamma   90.00
#
_symmetry.space_group_name_H-M   'P 1'
#
loop_
_entity.id
_entity.type
_entity.pdbx_description
1 polymer ?
#
loop_
_entity_poly.entity_id
_entity_poly.type
_entity_poly.pdbx_seq_one_letter_code
_entity_poly.pdbx_strand_id
1 'polypeptide(L)'
;MEKQIFSDFIDKYRDAEMVVIGIGEEWNAYLEKQEYQDLLAFYAPYLEKKNYFCITSSKKNDFSWGSLNPKRVVQPLLLEAEQITSEKKEEVEKQWDLYNKWLSATLNKKLMLIELGEGFLIPNLIRWPFEKVTFINQKSVLYRINGQLPQLPENISERAAAVSESSYDFLQELKKFLAQ
;
A
#
# COMPACT_ATOMS: atom_id res chain seq x y z
N MET A 1 7.17 -9.88 21.09
CA MET A 1 6.63 -8.61 20.60
C MET A 1 6.53 -8.63 19.07
N GLU A 2 7.61 -8.91 18.33
CA GLU A 2 7.59 -9.11 16.86
C GLU A 2 6.60 -10.19 16.37
N LYS A 3 6.51 -11.33 17.06
CA LYS A 3 5.50 -12.36 16.67
C LYS A 3 4.06 -11.88 16.81
N GLN A 4 3.76 -10.98 17.76
CA GLN A 4 2.40 -10.51 18.00
C GLN A 4 1.94 -9.56 16.89
N ILE A 5 2.80 -8.63 16.45
CA ILE A 5 2.44 -7.70 15.37
C ILE A 5 2.14 -8.44 14.07
N PHE A 6 2.88 -9.52 13.75
CA PHE A 6 2.59 -10.34 12.58
C PHE A 6 1.27 -11.12 12.72
N SER A 7 1.00 -11.72 13.87
CA SER A 7 -0.29 -12.38 14.14
C SER A 7 -1.46 -11.40 14.02
N ASP A 8 -1.35 -10.22 14.65
CA ASP A 8 -2.38 -9.18 14.59
C ASP A 8 -2.58 -8.70 13.15
N PHE A 9 -1.51 -8.44 12.41
CA PHE A 9 -1.56 -8.03 11.00
C PHE A 9 -2.30 -9.07 10.15
N ILE A 10 -1.97 -10.36 10.31
CA ILE A 10 -2.59 -11.47 9.59
C ILE A 10 -4.07 -11.59 9.95
N ASP A 11 -4.43 -11.45 11.23
CA ASP A 11 -5.81 -11.55 11.67
C ASP A 11 -6.65 -10.36 11.17
N LYS A 12 -6.10 -9.14 11.19
CA LYS A 12 -6.74 -7.97 10.57
C LYS A 12 -6.90 -8.14 9.06
N TYR A 13 -5.89 -8.68 8.37
CA TYR A 13 -5.97 -8.99 6.96
C TYR A 13 -7.08 -10.02 6.66
N ARG A 14 -7.18 -11.08 7.48
CA ARG A 14 -8.23 -12.10 7.34
C ARG A 14 -9.61 -11.52 7.55
N ASP A 15 -9.81 -10.68 8.57
CA ASP A 15 -11.08 -10.03 8.89
C ASP A 15 -11.49 -8.95 7.87
N ALA A 16 -10.54 -8.33 7.18
CA ALA A 16 -10.79 -7.27 6.22
C ALA A 16 -11.59 -7.77 4.99
N GLU A 17 -12.62 -7.02 4.61
CA GLU A 17 -13.37 -7.19 3.36
C GLU A 17 -12.61 -6.59 2.17
N MET A 18 -11.86 -5.51 2.43
CA MET A 18 -11.12 -4.75 1.42
C MET A 18 -9.73 -4.38 1.95
N VAL A 19 -8.74 -4.33 1.06
CA VAL A 19 -7.35 -3.99 1.41
C VAL A 19 -6.80 -2.95 0.44
N VAL A 20 -6.19 -1.88 0.95
CA VAL A 20 -5.48 -0.90 0.12
C VAL A 20 -4.02 -0.81 0.54
N ILE A 21 -3.12 -0.87 -0.44
CA ILE A 21 -1.68 -0.85 -0.21
C ILE A 21 -1.11 0.41 -0.85
N GLY A 22 -0.51 1.27 -0.04
CA GLY A 22 0.25 2.43 -0.48
C GLY A 22 1.74 2.13 -0.45
N ILE A 23 2.39 2.08 -1.61
CA ILE A 23 3.83 1.84 -1.75
C ILE A 23 4.55 3.16 -1.95
N GLY A 24 5.38 3.51 -0.99
CA GLY A 24 6.08 4.77 -0.93
C GLY A 24 7.49 4.77 -1.51
N GLU A 25 8.17 5.90 -1.34
CA GLU A 25 9.49 6.17 -1.91
C GLU A 25 10.61 5.30 -1.35
N GLU A 26 10.45 4.74 -0.15
CA GLU A 26 11.41 3.78 0.40
C GLU A 26 11.68 2.62 -0.59
N TRP A 27 10.66 2.26 -1.37
CA TRP A 27 10.74 1.17 -2.34
C TRP A 27 11.50 1.53 -3.61
N ASN A 28 11.74 2.82 -3.90
CA ASN A 28 12.45 3.25 -5.12
C ASN A 28 13.87 2.67 -5.22
N ALA A 29 14.51 2.36 -4.09
CA ALA A 29 15.82 1.72 -4.01
C ALA A 29 15.80 0.21 -4.34
N TYR A 30 14.61 -0.40 -4.42
CA TYR A 30 14.43 -1.84 -4.62
C TYR A 30 13.73 -2.19 -5.95
N LEU A 31 13.12 -1.22 -6.65
CA LEU A 31 12.30 -1.48 -7.85
C LEU A 31 13.00 -2.27 -8.96
N GLU A 32 14.30 -2.03 -9.13
CA GLU A 32 15.14 -2.69 -10.15
C GLU A 32 15.71 -4.03 -9.67
N LYS A 33 15.53 -4.39 -8.40
CA LYS A 33 16.07 -5.61 -7.80
C LYS A 33 15.09 -6.77 -7.97
N GLN A 34 15.62 -7.95 -8.32
CA GLN A 34 14.83 -9.18 -8.42
C GLN A 34 14.08 -9.49 -7.11
N GLU A 35 14.68 -9.18 -5.96
CA GLU A 35 14.09 -9.37 -4.64
C GLU A 35 12.74 -8.65 -4.47
N TYR A 36 12.57 -7.48 -5.09
CA TYR A 36 11.29 -6.75 -5.09
C TYR A 36 10.21 -7.52 -5.85
N GLN A 37 10.56 -7.99 -7.06
CA GLN A 37 9.67 -8.77 -7.91
C GLN A 37 9.27 -10.09 -7.21
N ASP A 38 10.23 -10.75 -6.56
CA ASP A 38 10.00 -11.99 -5.82
C ASP A 38 9.08 -11.79 -4.61
N LEU A 39 9.18 -10.64 -3.95
CA LEU A 39 8.34 -10.29 -2.80
C LEU A 39 6.91 -9.98 -3.25
N LEU A 40 6.73 -9.19 -4.32
CA LEU A 40 5.42 -8.97 -4.93
C LEU A 40 4.79 -10.29 -5.38
N ALA A 41 5.56 -11.15 -6.04
CA ALA A 41 5.09 -12.45 -6.52
C ALA A 41 4.68 -13.38 -5.37
N PHE A 42 5.39 -13.33 -4.23
CA PHE A 42 5.02 -14.07 -3.04
C PHE A 42 3.67 -13.62 -2.46
N TYR A 43 3.41 -12.30 -2.42
CA TYR A 43 2.19 -11.76 -1.83
C TYR A 43 0.98 -11.72 -2.79
N ALA A 44 1.19 -11.77 -4.10
CA ALA A 44 0.13 -11.71 -5.10
C ALA A 44 -0.99 -12.75 -4.87
N PRO A 45 -0.72 -14.04 -4.59
CA PRO A 45 -1.76 -15.04 -4.33
C PRO A 45 -2.60 -14.76 -3.07
N TYR A 46 -2.08 -14.00 -2.11
CA TYR A 46 -2.85 -13.55 -0.97
C TYR A 46 -3.78 -12.43 -1.39
N LEU A 47 -3.24 -11.39 -2.04
CA LEU A 47 -4.00 -10.22 -2.48
C LEU A 47 -5.13 -10.57 -3.45
N GLU A 48 -4.92 -11.48 -4.39
CA GLU A 48 -5.95 -11.94 -5.34
C GLU A 48 -7.17 -12.60 -4.65
N LYS A 49 -7.06 -13.01 -3.38
CA LYS A 49 -8.19 -13.52 -2.58
C LYS A 49 -8.98 -12.40 -1.89
N LYS A 50 -8.54 -11.15 -1.98
CA LYS A 50 -9.16 -9.98 -1.36
C LYS A 50 -9.61 -9.00 -2.43
N ASN A 51 -10.59 -8.18 -2.08
CA ASN A 51 -10.88 -6.99 -2.86
C ASN A 51 -9.79 -5.97 -2.54
N TYR A 52 -8.73 -5.93 -3.34
CA TYR A 52 -7.57 -5.06 -3.10
C TYR A 52 -7.45 -3.92 -4.12
N PHE A 53 -6.63 -2.93 -3.77
CA PHE A 53 -6.06 -1.96 -4.69
C PHE A 53 -4.67 -1.54 -4.20
N CYS A 54 -3.72 -1.34 -5.12
CA CYS A 54 -2.41 -0.80 -4.83
C CYS A 54 -2.25 0.59 -5.46
N ILE A 55 -1.62 1.50 -4.73
CA ILE A 55 -1.24 2.83 -5.19
C ILE A 55 0.24 3.03 -4.87
N THR A 56 0.99 3.71 -5.73
CA THR A 56 2.37 4.10 -5.43
C THR A 56 2.64 5.58 -5.71
N SER A 57 3.52 6.16 -4.90
CA SER A 57 4.13 7.49 -5.10
C SER A 57 5.43 7.44 -5.93
N SER A 58 5.78 6.29 -6.53
CA SER A 58 6.94 6.23 -7.42
C SER A 58 6.73 7.03 -8.71
N LYS A 59 7.74 7.79 -9.13
CA LYS A 59 7.79 8.48 -10.44
C LYS A 59 8.54 7.68 -11.51
N LYS A 60 9.06 6.50 -11.16
CA LYS A 60 9.88 5.69 -12.06
C LYS A 60 9.06 5.09 -13.21
N ASN A 61 9.46 5.35 -14.45
CA ASN A 61 8.77 4.86 -15.65
C ASN A 61 8.88 3.34 -15.81
N ASP A 62 9.94 2.75 -15.27
CA ASP A 62 10.24 1.31 -15.27
C ASP A 62 9.67 0.58 -14.05
N PHE A 63 8.85 1.25 -13.23
CA PHE A 63 8.13 0.61 -12.13
C PHE A 63 7.29 -0.55 -12.68
N SER A 64 7.54 -1.76 -12.18
CA SER A 64 6.79 -2.95 -12.52
C SER A 64 5.98 -3.43 -11.33
N TRP A 65 4.67 -3.59 -11.54
CA TRP A 65 3.74 -4.21 -10.59
C TRP A 65 3.91 -5.74 -10.50
N GLY A 66 4.89 -6.30 -11.21
CA GLY A 66 5.18 -7.72 -11.22
C GLY A 66 3.95 -8.54 -11.63
N SER A 67 3.59 -9.52 -10.80
CA SER A 67 2.47 -10.43 -11.02
C SER A 67 1.10 -9.89 -10.56
N LEU A 68 1.02 -8.64 -10.08
CA LEU A 68 -0.25 -8.05 -9.68
C LEU A 68 -1.14 -7.70 -10.87
N ASN A 69 -2.45 -7.77 -10.66
CA ASN A 69 -3.44 -7.46 -11.68
C ASN A 69 -3.37 -5.97 -12.09
N PRO A 70 -3.16 -5.63 -13.37
CA PRO A 70 -3.05 -4.24 -13.83
C PRO A 70 -4.30 -3.38 -13.58
N LYS A 71 -5.47 -3.99 -13.34
CA LYS A 71 -6.72 -3.28 -12.98
C LYS A 71 -6.86 -2.99 -11.48
N ARG A 72 -5.86 -3.38 -10.69
CA ARG A 72 -5.83 -3.27 -9.22
C ARG A 72 -4.67 -2.42 -8.74
N VAL A 73 -4.03 -1.67 -9.64
CA VAL A 73 -2.82 -0.92 -9.36
C VAL A 73 -2.88 0.44 -10.04
N VAL A 74 -2.27 1.46 -9.42
CA VAL A 74 -2.16 2.80 -10.01
C VAL A 74 -0.89 3.50 -9.59
N GLN A 75 -0.26 4.21 -10.53
CA GLN A 75 0.91 5.06 -10.32
C GLN A 75 0.59 6.49 -10.77
N PRO A 76 -0.06 7.31 -9.91
CA PRO A 76 -0.60 8.60 -10.33
C PRO A 76 0.46 9.61 -10.76
N LEU A 77 1.64 9.56 -10.13
CA LEU A 77 2.73 10.50 -10.43
C LEU A 77 3.46 10.22 -11.75
N LEU A 78 3.13 9.13 -12.44
CA LEU A 78 3.63 8.89 -13.79
C LEU A 78 3.17 9.98 -14.76
N LEU A 79 2.04 10.65 -14.47
CA LEU A 79 1.53 11.80 -15.25
C LEU A 79 2.50 12.99 -15.26
N GLU A 80 3.40 13.07 -14.29
CA GLU A 80 4.42 14.12 -14.18
C GLU A 80 5.76 13.73 -14.83
N ALA A 81 5.88 12.52 -15.42
CA ALA A 81 7.11 12.07 -16.03
C ALA A 81 7.43 12.83 -17.34
N GLU A 82 8.70 13.16 -17.56
CA GLU A 82 9.16 13.98 -18.69
C GLU A 82 8.83 13.38 -20.07
N GLN A 83 8.60 12.07 -20.15
CA GLN A 83 8.38 11.34 -21.40
C GLN A 83 7.24 10.31 -21.28
N ILE A 84 6.03 10.76 -20.96
CA ILE A 84 4.81 9.92 -21.00
C ILE A 84 4.10 10.03 -22.36
N THR A 85 3.72 8.91 -22.96
CA THR A 85 2.91 8.91 -24.19
C THR A 85 1.45 9.26 -23.88
N SER A 86 0.72 9.77 -24.88
CA SER A 86 -0.70 10.09 -24.73
C SER A 86 -1.54 8.86 -24.32
N GLU A 87 -1.23 7.69 -24.86
CA GLU A 87 -1.92 6.44 -24.49
C GLU A 87 -1.65 6.07 -23.02
N LYS A 88 -0.39 6.21 -22.59
CA LYS A 88 -0.02 5.90 -21.20
C LYS A 88 -0.66 6.87 -20.22
N LYS A 89 -0.76 8.15 -20.60
CA LYS A 89 -1.44 9.18 -19.82
C LYS A 89 -2.92 8.81 -19.61
N GLU A 90 -3.64 8.48 -20.68
CA GLU A 90 -5.05 8.09 -20.60
C GLU A 90 -5.25 6.81 -19.75
N GLU A 91 -4.32 5.85 -19.85
CA GLU A 91 -4.33 4.65 -19.01
C GLU A 91 -4.22 5.01 -17.51
N VAL A 92 -3.27 5.87 -17.14
CA VAL A 92 -3.07 6.29 -15.74
C VAL A 92 -4.27 7.08 -15.22
N GLU A 93 -4.85 7.98 -16.02
CA GLU A 93 -6.06 8.73 -15.65
C GLU A 93 -7.24 7.78 -15.40
N LYS A 94 -7.46 6.79 -16.27
CA LYS A 94 -8.51 5.77 -16.08
C LYS A 94 -8.29 4.94 -14.82
N GLN A 95 -7.05 4.53 -14.55
CA GLN A 95 -6.73 3.78 -13.32
C GLN A 95 -6.90 4.65 -12.07
N TRP A 96 -6.57 5.93 -12.15
CA TRP A 96 -6.78 6.87 -11.06
C TRP A 96 -8.27 7.05 -10.72
N ASP A 97 -9.11 7.18 -11.75
CA ASP A 97 -10.56 7.22 -11.56
C ASP A 97 -11.09 5.91 -10.95
N LEU A 98 -10.58 4.77 -11.40
CA LEU A 98 -10.95 3.46 -10.86
C LEU A 98 -10.57 3.34 -9.38
N TYR A 99 -9.36 3.77 -9.02
CA TYR A 99 -8.90 3.81 -7.63
C TYR A 99 -9.80 4.68 -6.75
N ASN A 100 -10.15 5.91 -7.18
CA ASN A 100 -10.99 6.80 -6.39
C ASN A 100 -12.42 6.26 -6.23
N LYS A 101 -12.98 5.65 -7.28
CA LYS A 101 -14.28 4.95 -7.19
C LYS A 101 -14.21 3.77 -6.22
N TRP A 102 -13.14 2.98 -6.31
CA TRP A 102 -12.91 1.84 -5.43
C TRP A 102 -12.77 2.30 -3.96
N LEU A 103 -11.99 3.35 -3.71
CA LEU A 103 -11.77 3.91 -2.37
C LEU A 103 -13.07 4.44 -1.78
N SER A 104 -13.89 5.13 -2.56
CA SER A 104 -15.20 5.60 -2.13
C SER A 104 -16.14 4.45 -1.73
N ALA A 105 -16.02 3.30 -2.40
CA ALA A 105 -16.79 2.09 -2.10
C ALA A 105 -16.32 1.36 -0.82
N THR A 106 -15.19 1.77 -0.22
CA THR A 106 -14.70 1.19 1.05
C THR A 106 -15.41 1.73 2.29
N LEU A 107 -16.18 2.82 2.17
CA LEU A 107 -16.86 3.41 3.32
C LEU A 107 -17.81 2.39 3.97
N ASN A 108 -17.77 2.31 5.30
CA ASN A 108 -18.53 1.36 6.11
C ASN A 108 -18.22 -0.14 5.84
N LYS A 109 -17.11 -0.43 5.17
CA LYS A 109 -16.53 -1.77 5.01
C LYS A 109 -15.38 -2.00 5.98
N LYS A 110 -15.12 -3.25 6.32
CA LYS A 110 -13.90 -3.63 7.05
C LYS A 110 -12.70 -3.46 6.11
N LEU A 111 -12.03 -2.33 6.24
CA LEU A 111 -10.93 -1.92 5.35
C LEU A 111 -9.60 -2.02 6.09
N MET A 112 -8.62 -2.70 5.51
CA MET A 112 -7.25 -2.62 5.95
C MET A 112 -6.47 -1.69 5.02
N LEU A 113 -5.85 -0.66 5.58
CA LEU A 113 -4.92 0.24 4.88
C LEU A 113 -3.50 -0.14 5.30
N ILE A 114 -2.61 -0.31 4.33
CA ILE A 114 -1.20 -0.68 4.54
C ILE A 114 -0.33 0.38 3.85
N GLU A 115 0.33 1.23 4.63
CA GLU A 115 1.30 2.22 4.15
C GLU A 115 2.71 1.65 4.30
N LEU A 116 3.41 1.48 3.18
CA LEU A 116 4.76 0.92 3.11
C LEU A 116 5.74 2.01 2.68
N GLY A 117 6.47 2.59 3.64
CA GLY A 117 7.62 3.43 3.33
C GLY A 117 7.31 4.76 2.63
N GLU A 118 6.11 5.32 2.86
CA GLU A 118 5.74 6.62 2.29
C GLU A 118 6.52 7.76 2.93
N GLY A 119 7.05 8.65 2.10
CA GLY A 119 7.77 9.85 2.53
C GLY A 119 6.84 11.03 2.81
N PHE A 120 7.42 12.23 2.79
CA PHE A 120 6.68 13.50 2.80
C PHE A 120 6.82 14.27 1.49
N LEU A 121 7.32 13.65 0.41
CA LEU A 121 7.39 14.35 -0.88
C LEU A 121 6.00 14.77 -1.35
N ILE A 122 5.01 13.85 -1.29
CA ILE A 122 3.62 14.12 -1.66
C ILE A 122 2.64 13.41 -0.69
N PRO A 123 2.52 13.87 0.56
CA PRO A 123 1.69 13.19 1.58
C PRO A 123 0.20 13.19 1.23
N ASN A 124 -0.22 14.11 0.35
CA ASN A 124 -1.58 14.18 -0.19
C ASN A 124 -1.97 12.97 -1.07
N LEU A 125 -1.02 12.12 -1.46
CA LEU A 125 -1.29 10.99 -2.34
C LEU A 125 -1.68 9.72 -1.57
N ILE A 126 -0.96 9.41 -0.49
CA ILE A 126 -1.14 8.16 0.28
C ILE A 126 -1.36 8.46 1.76
N ARG A 127 -0.37 9.10 2.42
CA ARG A 127 -0.35 9.29 3.88
C ARG A 127 -1.61 9.97 4.43
N TRP A 128 -1.91 11.20 4.00
CA TRP A 128 -3.06 11.95 4.51
C TRP A 128 -4.40 11.35 4.04
N PRO A 129 -4.54 10.87 2.77
CA PRO A 129 -5.73 10.12 2.39
C PRO A 129 -5.99 8.89 3.27
N PHE A 130 -4.96 8.11 3.61
CA PHE A 130 -5.11 6.92 4.44
C PHE A 130 -5.51 7.30 5.88
N GLU A 131 -4.90 8.33 6.45
CA GLU A 131 -5.29 8.88 7.75
C GLU A 131 -6.74 9.36 7.74
N LYS A 132 -7.14 10.12 6.72
CA LYS A 132 -8.50 10.64 6.56
C LYS A 132 -9.52 9.51 6.42
N VAL A 133 -9.23 8.48 5.61
CA VAL A 133 -10.09 7.30 5.48
C VAL A 133 -10.21 6.57 6.81
N THR A 134 -9.10 6.42 7.55
CA THR A 134 -9.09 5.78 8.88
C THR A 134 -9.89 6.55 9.92
N PHE A 135 -9.83 7.87 9.84
CA PHE A 135 -10.59 8.77 10.69
C PHE A 135 -12.10 8.70 10.38
N ILE A 136 -12.50 8.62 9.11
CA ILE A 136 -13.92 8.60 8.72
C ILE A 136 -14.52 7.19 8.88
N ASN A 137 -13.86 6.16 8.35
CA ASN A 137 -14.34 4.78 8.38
C ASN A 137 -13.97 4.08 9.69
N GLN A 138 -14.88 4.06 10.66
CA GLN A 138 -14.63 3.45 11.98
C GLN A 138 -14.39 1.93 11.95
N LYS A 139 -14.67 1.26 10.82
CA LYS A 139 -14.39 -0.18 10.61
C LYS A 139 -13.04 -0.45 9.97
N SER A 140 -12.26 0.59 9.70
CA SER A 140 -10.95 0.45 9.08
C SER A 140 -9.83 0.34 10.11
N VAL A 141 -8.72 -0.27 9.69
CA VAL A 141 -7.45 -0.28 10.42
C VAL A 141 -6.32 0.16 9.51
N LEU A 142 -5.35 0.87 10.06
CA LEU A 142 -4.16 1.35 9.34
C LEU A 142 -2.90 0.69 9.90
N TYR A 143 -2.07 0.14 9.04
CA TYR A 143 -0.70 -0.24 9.38
C TYR A 143 0.24 0.68 8.63
N ARG A 144 1.03 1.46 9.36
CA ARG A 144 2.11 2.31 8.82
C ARG A 144 3.43 1.65 9.15
N ILE A 145 4.13 1.19 8.12
CA ILE A 145 5.45 0.59 8.23
C ILE A 145 6.45 1.54 7.59
N ASN A 146 7.29 2.17 8.42
CA ASN A 146 8.28 3.13 7.97
C ASN A 146 9.40 3.26 9.00
N GLY A 147 10.65 3.10 8.56
CA GLY A 147 11.81 3.14 9.46
C GLY A 147 12.16 4.52 10.00
N GLN A 148 11.70 5.60 9.35
CA GLN A 148 12.03 6.99 9.72
C GLN A 148 10.82 7.81 10.15
N LEU A 149 9.67 7.56 9.51
CA LEU A 149 8.44 8.34 9.68
C LEU A 149 7.23 7.48 10.12
N PRO A 150 7.33 6.70 11.21
CA PRO A 150 6.25 5.83 11.67
C PRO A 150 5.15 6.56 12.45
N GLN A 151 5.27 7.87 12.70
CA GLN A 151 4.39 8.61 13.62
C GLN A 151 2.94 8.57 13.14
N LEU A 152 1.98 8.48 14.05
CA LEU A 152 0.55 8.45 13.77
C LEU A 152 -0.19 9.61 14.45
N PRO A 153 -1.26 10.15 13.84
CA PRO A 153 -2.18 11.07 14.51
C PRO A 153 -2.91 10.42 15.69
N GLU A 154 -3.10 11.15 16.80
CA GLU A 154 -3.75 10.63 18.01
C GLU A 154 -5.18 10.14 17.77
N ASN A 155 -5.94 10.84 16.92
CA ASN A 155 -7.35 10.58 16.64
C ASN A 155 -7.62 9.26 15.90
N ILE A 156 -6.59 8.54 15.44
CA ILE A 156 -6.73 7.21 14.82
C ILE A 156 -5.92 6.12 15.54
N SER A 157 -5.24 6.46 16.63
CA SER A 157 -4.28 5.59 17.31
C SER A 157 -4.86 4.24 17.76
N GLU A 158 -6.13 4.18 18.17
CA GLU A 158 -6.79 2.92 18.57
C GLU A 158 -6.98 1.93 17.41
N ARG A 159 -6.91 2.40 16.17
CA ARG A 159 -7.09 1.60 14.95
C ARG A 159 -5.92 1.69 13.99
N ALA A 160 -4.80 2.27 14.44
CA ALA A 160 -3.62 2.44 13.63
C ALA A 160 -2.40 1.88 14.37
N ALA A 161 -1.62 1.06 13.68
CA ALA A 161 -0.37 0.51 14.18
C ALA A 161 0.81 1.16 13.44
N ALA A 162 1.75 1.69 14.22
CA ALA A 162 3.02 2.22 13.74
C ALA A 162 4.11 1.16 13.91
N VAL A 163 4.79 0.83 12.82
CA VAL A 163 5.90 -0.12 12.81
C VAL A 163 7.16 0.63 12.39
N SER A 164 8.08 0.78 13.33
CA SER A 164 9.30 1.61 13.20
C SER A 164 10.46 0.81 12.60
N GLU A 165 10.24 0.23 11.42
CA GLU A 165 11.24 -0.57 10.69
C GLU A 165 11.13 -0.35 9.19
N SER A 166 12.12 -0.81 8.42
CA SER A 166 12.05 -0.76 6.96
C SER A 166 10.85 -1.56 6.47
N SER A 167 10.05 -0.97 5.58
CA SER A 167 8.90 -1.67 5.01
C SER A 167 9.29 -2.89 4.18
N TYR A 168 10.50 -2.90 3.61
CA TYR A 168 11.08 -4.09 2.97
C TYR A 168 11.36 -5.20 4.00
N ASP A 169 12.05 -4.87 5.09
CA ASP A 169 12.41 -5.85 6.13
C ASP A 169 11.18 -6.46 6.79
N PHE A 170 10.19 -5.64 7.16
CA PHE A 170 8.91 -6.11 7.71
C PHE A 170 8.25 -7.17 6.82
N LEU A 171 8.21 -6.93 5.51
CA LEU A 171 7.62 -7.87 4.56
C LEU A 171 8.48 -9.12 4.38
N GLN A 172 9.81 -9.02 4.42
CA GLN A 172 10.67 -10.21 4.40
C GLN A 172 10.45 -11.08 5.64
N GLU A 173 10.30 -10.48 6.81
CA GLU A 173 10.02 -11.20 8.05
C GLU A 173 8.62 -11.80 8.07
N LEU A 174 7.60 -11.04 7.64
CA LEU A 174 6.24 -11.55 7.50
C LEU A 174 6.20 -12.74 6.52
N LYS A 175 6.95 -12.70 5.42
CA LYS A 175 7.08 -13.83 4.49
C LYS A 175 7.66 -15.07 5.18
N LYS A 176 8.72 -14.91 5.97
CA LYS A 176 9.30 -16.02 6.77
C LYS A 176 8.32 -16.55 7.81
N PHE A 177 7.50 -15.69 8.40
CA PHE A 177 6.46 -16.08 9.37
C PHE A 177 5.32 -16.86 8.71
N LEU A 178 4.91 -16.48 7.50
CA LEU A 178 3.86 -17.17 6.72
C LEU A 178 4.31 -18.53 6.14
N ALA A 179 5.61 -18.74 6.01
CA ALA A 179 6.21 -19.98 5.48
C ALA A 179 6.48 -21.04 6.56
N GLN A 180 6.23 -20.73 7.83
CA GLN A 180 6.29 -21.66 8.98
C GLN A 180 4.99 -22.44 9.12
#